data_AF-A0A388SI22-F1
#
_entry.id   AF-A0A388SI22-F1
#
_cell.length_a   1.000
_cell.length_b   1.000
_cell.length_c   1.000
_cell.angle_alpha   90.00
_cell.angle_beta   90.00
_cell.angle_gamma   90.00
#
_symmetry.space_group_name_H-M   'P 1'
#
loop_
_entity.id
_entity.type
_entity.pdbx_description
1 polymer ?
#
loop_
_entity_poly.entity_id
_entity_poly.type
_entity_poly.pdbx_seq_one_letter_code
_entity_poly.pdbx_strand_id
1 'polypeptide(L)'
;MSKHLVIQLARFGDLVQTKRLVLSLLHDGAYDKDVAPNGVHPAPEVHLVVDVSLVELARLVYPGVTVHGVRAHGGVAQADVLAHNARAFAALAAERFDAVYNLNNSGLNTALAALFPPDVVRGYRTLNGQPLRDRWMRMAFRWVAHRRLSPVNLVDFWAALSPRPIAPARVNPIALRGGRGIGVVLAGRMSRRSLPPDALAACLRAVFEGLGGPRVTFFGTRAERPLLRKVLDHLPASVAGNYDDLVGRTGWADLADALVGLDTLLTPDTGTMHLAAHLGVPVQGFFLSSAWCHETGPYGPGHRVWQATLDCLPCLEARPCPIGVQCLDAFRSREFLSFLSGRPGDRNPPGMLGMVSTLDDVGSTWLTVFGEDASAPRRVELRALVGEYLGLFTGEELADHDLARLLYHEADWMLPGPEGAAFAAFDPFADEPVRRG
;
A
#
# COMPACT_ATOMS: atom_id res chain seq x y z
N MET A 1 22.35 -20.54 6.99
CA MET A 1 21.62 -19.76 5.97
C MET A 1 20.23 -19.56 6.52
N SER A 2 19.79 -18.33 6.76
CA SER A 2 18.45 -18.10 7.30
C SER A 2 17.41 -18.33 6.21
N LYS A 3 16.33 -19.02 6.53
CA LYS A 3 15.22 -19.35 5.64
C LYS A 3 13.93 -18.74 6.18
N HIS A 4 13.33 -17.83 5.42
CA HIS A 4 12.16 -17.06 5.83
C HIS A 4 10.95 -17.38 4.95
N LEU A 5 9.75 -17.38 5.52
CA LEU A 5 8.49 -17.49 4.79
C LEU A 5 7.66 -16.22 4.98
N VAL A 6 7.15 -15.65 3.91
CA VAL A 6 6.18 -14.55 3.94
C VAL A 6 4.84 -15.05 3.42
N ILE A 7 3.77 -14.83 4.17
CA ILE A 7 2.41 -15.17 3.75
C ILE A 7 1.64 -13.87 3.48
N GLN A 8 1.36 -13.61 2.21
CA GLN A 8 0.63 -12.42 1.74
C GLN A 8 -0.48 -12.88 0.79
N LEU A 9 -1.65 -13.16 1.37
CA LEU A 9 -2.82 -13.63 0.62
C LEU A 9 -3.80 -12.50 0.28
N ALA A 10 -3.41 -11.24 0.45
CA ALA A 10 -4.22 -10.11 0.03
C ALA A 10 -4.06 -9.82 -1.48
N ARG A 11 -4.33 -8.57 -1.88
CA ARG A 11 -4.54 -8.21 -3.29
C ARG A 11 -3.23 -7.78 -3.95
N PHE A 12 -3.29 -7.54 -5.27
CA PHE A 12 -2.20 -6.99 -6.07
C PHE A 12 -1.43 -5.86 -5.37
N GLY A 13 -2.11 -4.79 -4.91
CA GLY A 13 -1.44 -3.67 -4.25
C GLY A 13 -0.69 -4.07 -2.98
N ASP A 14 -1.27 -4.96 -2.17
CA ASP A 14 -0.67 -5.46 -0.93
C ASP A 14 0.59 -6.30 -1.21
N LEU A 15 0.55 -7.12 -2.26
CA LEU A 15 1.71 -7.89 -2.71
C LEU A 15 2.89 -6.97 -3.04
N VAL A 16 2.68 -5.91 -3.82
CA VAL A 16 3.75 -4.96 -4.17
C VAL A 16 4.20 -4.17 -2.94
N GLN A 17 3.28 -3.81 -2.05
CA GLN A 17 3.60 -3.07 -0.84
C GLN A 17 4.36 -3.91 0.21
N THR A 18 4.40 -5.24 0.08
CA THR A 18 5.19 -6.12 0.96
C THR A 18 6.72 -5.99 0.72
N LYS A 19 7.13 -5.13 -0.22
CA LYS A 19 8.48 -5.12 -0.78
C LYS A 19 9.58 -4.82 0.23
N ARG A 20 9.40 -3.83 1.10
CA ARG A 20 10.45 -3.49 2.08
C ARG A 20 10.70 -4.64 3.05
N LEU A 21 9.67 -5.38 3.47
CA LEU A 21 9.84 -6.60 4.27
C LEU A 21 10.63 -7.67 3.51
N VAL A 22 10.18 -8.05 2.31
CA VAL A 22 10.84 -9.10 1.51
C VAL A 22 12.30 -8.77 1.21
N LEU A 23 12.58 -7.52 0.80
CA LEU A 23 13.94 -7.07 0.58
C LEU A 23 14.77 -7.06 1.87
N SER A 24 14.18 -6.76 3.02
CA SER A 24 14.89 -6.84 4.31
C SER A 24 15.32 -8.26 4.63
N LEU A 25 14.44 -9.24 4.39
CA LEU A 25 14.72 -10.66 4.63
C LEU A 25 15.77 -11.21 3.66
N LEU A 26 15.79 -10.76 2.41
CA LEU A 26 16.83 -11.10 1.44
C LEU A 26 18.22 -10.55 1.80
N HIS A 27 18.28 -9.52 2.64
CA HIS A 27 19.52 -8.90 3.13
C HIS A 27 19.81 -9.20 4.60
N ASP A 28 19.06 -10.11 5.22
CA ASP A 28 19.23 -10.47 6.62
C ASP A 28 20.66 -11.00 6.86
N GLY A 29 21.37 -10.41 7.82
CA GLY A 29 22.78 -10.73 8.12
C GLY A 29 23.83 -10.13 7.19
N ALA A 30 23.47 -9.44 6.10
CA ALA A 30 24.44 -8.87 5.16
C ALA A 30 25.17 -7.60 5.67
N TYR A 31 24.70 -7.03 6.79
CA TYR A 31 25.22 -5.78 7.39
C TYR A 31 25.62 -5.96 8.85
N ASP A 32 25.98 -7.19 9.24
CA ASP A 32 26.43 -7.45 10.60
C ASP A 32 27.79 -6.77 10.84
N LYS A 33 27.78 -5.75 11.69
CA LYS A 33 28.94 -4.89 11.98
C LYS A 33 30.05 -5.65 12.70
N ASP A 34 29.67 -6.78 13.33
CA ASP A 34 30.53 -7.62 14.15
C ASP A 34 31.21 -8.75 13.35
N VAL A 35 31.04 -8.79 12.03
CA VAL A 35 31.64 -9.82 11.17
C VAL A 35 32.76 -9.25 10.30
N ALA A 36 33.88 -9.97 10.27
CA ALA A 36 35.07 -9.62 9.50
C ALA A 36 34.75 -9.40 8.00
N PRO A 37 35.40 -8.43 7.33
CA PRO A 37 35.09 -8.00 5.96
C PRO A 37 35.26 -9.07 4.85
N ASN A 38 35.67 -10.29 5.20
CA ASN A 38 35.91 -11.41 4.30
C ASN A 38 34.99 -12.63 4.54
N GLY A 39 33.97 -12.52 5.41
CA GLY A 39 33.01 -13.60 5.64
C GLY A 39 31.94 -13.64 4.56
N VAL A 40 31.97 -14.65 3.67
CA VAL A 40 30.86 -14.94 2.77
C VAL A 40 29.73 -15.56 3.60
N HIS A 41 28.75 -14.76 4.02
CA HIS A 41 27.52 -15.32 4.55
C HIS A 41 26.74 -15.99 3.41
N PRO A 42 26.24 -17.22 3.58
CA PRO A 42 25.30 -17.79 2.63
C PRO A 42 24.04 -16.90 2.60
N ALA A 43 23.69 -16.40 1.41
CA ALA A 43 22.56 -15.49 1.21
C ALA A 43 21.27 -16.08 1.79
N PRO A 44 20.43 -15.31 2.50
CA PRO A 44 19.15 -15.80 3.01
C PRO A 44 18.25 -16.37 1.91
N GLU A 45 17.48 -17.41 2.24
CA GLU A 45 16.41 -17.93 1.38
C GLU A 45 15.08 -17.32 1.80
N VAL A 46 14.32 -16.75 0.86
CA VAL A 46 12.99 -16.20 1.14
C VAL A 46 11.96 -16.90 0.28
N HIS A 47 10.92 -17.41 0.95
CA HIS A 47 9.73 -17.97 0.34
C HIS A 47 8.57 -16.99 0.49
N LEU A 48 7.70 -16.92 -0.53
CA LEU A 48 6.54 -16.05 -0.54
C LEU A 48 5.29 -16.82 -0.98
N VAL A 49 4.27 -16.85 -0.14
CA VAL A 49 2.98 -17.48 -0.43
C VAL A 49 1.98 -16.41 -0.83
N VAL A 50 1.39 -16.58 -2.01
CA VAL A 50 0.41 -15.67 -2.61
C VAL A 50 -0.76 -16.43 -3.19
N ASP A 51 -1.82 -15.71 -3.55
CA ASP A 51 -2.86 -16.28 -4.39
C ASP A 51 -2.29 -16.73 -5.75
N VAL A 52 -2.75 -17.87 -6.29
CA VAL A 52 -2.31 -18.42 -7.58
C VAL A 52 -2.38 -17.40 -8.72
N SER A 53 -3.34 -16.48 -8.70
CA SER A 53 -3.49 -15.43 -9.72
C SER A 53 -2.37 -14.38 -9.72
N LEU A 54 -1.60 -14.29 -8.62
CA LEU A 54 -0.54 -13.30 -8.42
C LEU A 54 0.87 -13.92 -8.48
N VAL A 55 1.02 -15.22 -8.73
CA VAL A 55 2.33 -15.90 -8.76
C VAL A 55 3.28 -15.31 -9.78
N GLU A 56 2.79 -15.05 -11.01
CA GLU A 56 3.61 -14.45 -12.07
C GLU A 56 4.06 -13.04 -11.68
N LEU A 57 3.15 -12.20 -11.18
CA LEU A 57 3.50 -10.87 -10.69
C LEU A 57 4.51 -10.92 -9.53
N ALA A 58 4.33 -11.83 -8.57
CA ALA A 58 5.24 -11.97 -7.45
C ALA A 58 6.67 -12.28 -7.92
N ARG A 59 6.82 -13.12 -8.96
CA ARG A 59 8.13 -13.42 -9.56
C ARG A 59 8.74 -12.21 -10.28
N LEU A 60 7.91 -11.37 -10.89
CA LEU A 60 8.37 -10.12 -11.52
C LEU A 60 8.86 -9.10 -10.47
N VAL A 61 8.10 -8.93 -9.38
CA VAL A 61 8.40 -7.95 -8.33
C VAL A 61 9.54 -8.40 -7.42
N TYR A 62 9.69 -9.72 -7.22
CA TYR A 62 10.64 -10.33 -6.29
C TYR A 62 11.53 -11.38 -6.98
N PRO A 63 12.45 -10.95 -7.86
CA PRO A 63 13.41 -11.89 -8.44
C PRO A 63 14.25 -12.54 -7.35
N GLY A 64 14.45 -13.85 -7.45
CA GLY A 64 15.21 -14.64 -6.45
C GLY A 64 14.41 -15.13 -5.25
N VAL A 65 13.11 -14.84 -5.15
CA VAL A 65 12.22 -15.37 -4.11
C VAL A 65 11.50 -16.62 -4.61
N THR A 66 11.44 -17.66 -3.77
CA THR A 66 10.66 -18.88 -4.06
C THR A 66 9.17 -18.61 -3.84
N VAL A 67 8.40 -18.52 -4.92
CA VAL A 67 6.96 -18.19 -4.87
C VAL A 67 6.09 -19.44 -4.86
N HIS A 68 5.20 -19.52 -3.88
CA HIS A 68 4.21 -20.58 -3.69
C HIS A 68 2.80 -20.05 -3.94
N GLY A 69 2.02 -20.74 -4.77
CA GLY A 69 0.65 -20.35 -5.11
C GLY A 69 -0.38 -21.17 -4.35
N VAL A 70 -1.28 -20.50 -3.61
CA VAL A 70 -2.47 -21.10 -3.01
C VAL A 70 -3.74 -20.49 -3.62
N ARG A 71 -4.85 -21.21 -3.61
CA ARG A 71 -6.16 -20.67 -4.01
C ARG A 71 -6.78 -20.00 -2.79
N ALA A 72 -6.60 -18.70 -2.65
CA ALA A 72 -7.11 -17.91 -1.54
C ALA A 72 -8.42 -17.19 -1.90
N HIS A 73 -8.61 -16.88 -3.18
CA HIS A 73 -9.80 -16.19 -3.68
C HIS A 73 -10.70 -17.13 -4.51
N GLY A 74 -11.98 -16.79 -4.59
CA GLY A 74 -13.01 -17.61 -5.24
C GLY A 74 -12.90 -17.69 -6.76
N GLY A 75 -13.90 -18.31 -7.38
CA GLY A 75 -13.99 -18.49 -8.84
C GLY A 75 -13.73 -19.93 -9.32
N VAL A 76 -13.57 -20.87 -8.40
CA VAL A 76 -13.42 -22.31 -8.67
C VAL A 76 -14.17 -23.14 -7.63
N ALA A 77 -14.42 -24.42 -7.94
CA ALA A 77 -15.11 -25.34 -7.05
C ALA A 77 -14.31 -25.58 -5.75
N GLN A 78 -15.01 -25.72 -4.63
CA GLN A 78 -14.37 -25.88 -3.31
C GLN A 78 -13.47 -27.13 -3.22
N ALA A 79 -13.84 -28.22 -3.89
CA ALA A 79 -13.03 -29.43 -3.95
C ALA A 79 -11.66 -29.17 -4.59
N ASP A 80 -11.62 -28.38 -5.67
CA ASP A 80 -10.37 -28.03 -6.35
C ASP A 80 -9.50 -27.09 -5.49
N VAL A 81 -10.14 -26.17 -4.76
CA VAL A 81 -9.46 -25.31 -3.77
C VAL A 81 -8.79 -26.16 -2.71
N LEU A 82 -9.52 -27.11 -2.12
CA LEU A 82 -9.02 -27.99 -1.07
C LEU A 82 -7.87 -28.86 -1.59
N ALA A 83 -8.06 -29.53 -2.73
CA ALA A 83 -7.04 -30.42 -3.30
C ALA A 83 -5.76 -29.68 -3.70
N HIS A 84 -5.89 -28.48 -4.28
CA HIS A 84 -4.73 -27.62 -4.59
C HIS A 84 -4.02 -27.17 -3.31
N ASN A 85 -4.77 -26.61 -2.35
CA ASN A 85 -4.19 -26.06 -1.14
C ASN A 85 -3.58 -27.15 -0.25
N ALA A 86 -4.18 -28.33 -0.16
CA ALA A 86 -3.61 -29.45 0.60
C ALA A 86 -2.22 -29.84 0.10
N ARG A 87 -1.99 -29.85 -1.22
CA ARG A 87 -0.66 -30.13 -1.80
C ARG A 87 0.33 -29.01 -1.50
N ALA A 88 -0.07 -27.76 -1.65
CA ALA A 88 0.78 -26.61 -1.32
C ALA A 88 1.14 -26.59 0.17
N PHE A 89 0.20 -26.91 1.04
CA PHE A 89 0.39 -26.95 2.49
C PHE A 89 1.32 -28.08 2.88
N ALA A 90 1.16 -29.26 2.28
CA ALA A 90 2.07 -30.39 2.51
C ALA A 90 3.51 -30.08 2.10
N ALA A 91 3.71 -29.39 0.97
CA ALA A 91 5.04 -28.95 0.52
C ALA A 91 5.64 -27.92 1.50
N LEU A 92 4.85 -26.94 1.93
CA LEU A 92 5.31 -25.92 2.88
C LEU A 92 5.60 -26.49 4.27
N ALA A 93 4.83 -27.45 4.75
CA ALA A 93 5.02 -28.11 6.04
C ALA A 93 6.26 -29.02 6.07
N ALA A 94 6.77 -29.44 4.91
CA ALA A 94 8.00 -30.22 4.80
C ALA A 94 9.27 -29.34 4.92
N GLU A 95 9.14 -28.03 4.76
CA GLU A 95 10.23 -27.06 4.89
C GLU A 95 10.42 -26.64 6.35
N ARG A 96 11.65 -26.21 6.69
CA ARG A 96 11.96 -25.58 7.98
C ARG A 96 12.29 -24.11 7.76
N PHE A 97 11.55 -23.23 8.42
CA PHE A 97 11.76 -21.78 8.38
C PHE A 97 12.23 -21.28 9.75
N ASP A 98 13.18 -20.36 9.76
CA ASP A 98 13.64 -19.66 10.97
C ASP A 98 12.61 -18.62 11.43
N ALA A 99 11.88 -18.02 10.48
CA ALA A 99 10.76 -17.13 10.76
C ALA A 99 9.69 -17.20 9.67
N VAL A 100 8.42 -17.06 10.09
CA VAL A 100 7.24 -17.02 9.22
C VAL A 100 6.47 -15.73 9.46
N TYR A 101 6.33 -14.89 8.44
CA TYR A 101 5.66 -13.59 8.52
C TYR A 101 4.25 -13.71 7.95
N ASN A 102 3.24 -13.83 8.82
CA ASN A 102 1.83 -13.89 8.43
C ASN A 102 1.19 -12.51 8.45
N LEU A 103 0.97 -11.93 7.27
CA LEU A 103 0.69 -10.50 7.14
C LEU A 103 -0.79 -10.12 7.20
N ASN A 104 -1.72 -11.05 6.95
CA ASN A 104 -3.14 -10.74 6.90
C ASN A 104 -3.96 -11.58 7.88
N ASN A 105 -5.04 -10.97 8.38
CA ASN A 105 -5.99 -11.63 9.27
C ASN A 105 -7.14 -12.28 8.47
N SER A 106 -6.95 -13.53 8.04
CA SER A 106 -8.04 -14.32 7.43
C SER A 106 -7.94 -15.78 7.82
N GLY A 107 -9.05 -16.52 7.73
CA GLY A 107 -9.08 -17.94 8.12
C GLY A 107 -8.04 -18.79 7.38
N LEU A 108 -7.81 -18.54 6.09
CA LEU A 108 -6.79 -19.26 5.32
C LEU A 108 -5.36 -18.90 5.75
N ASN A 109 -5.10 -17.63 6.07
CA ASN A 109 -3.81 -17.22 6.63
C ASN A 109 -3.57 -17.90 7.98
N THR A 110 -4.57 -17.92 8.86
CA THR A 110 -4.50 -18.60 10.15
C THR A 110 -4.23 -20.10 9.99
N ALA A 111 -4.93 -20.76 9.06
CA ALA A 111 -4.73 -22.19 8.79
C ALA A 111 -3.33 -22.49 8.23
N LEU A 112 -2.80 -21.63 7.35
CA LEU A 112 -1.46 -21.81 6.79
C LEU A 112 -0.37 -21.53 7.82
N ALA A 113 -0.51 -20.47 8.61
CA ALA A 113 0.44 -20.13 9.67
C ALA A 113 0.48 -21.21 10.77
N ALA A 114 -0.63 -21.90 11.03
CA ALA A 114 -0.72 -22.99 11.99
C ALA A 114 0.05 -24.27 11.59
N LEU A 115 0.59 -24.33 10.37
CA LEU A 115 1.52 -25.40 9.97
C LEU A 115 2.88 -25.29 10.68
N PHE A 116 3.19 -24.14 11.26
CA PHE A 116 4.50 -23.82 11.83
C PHE A 116 4.42 -23.59 13.34
N PRO A 117 5.53 -23.82 14.07
CA PRO A 117 5.61 -23.52 15.51
C PRO A 117 5.24 -22.05 15.80
N PRO A 118 4.37 -21.76 16.80
CA PRO A 118 3.89 -20.39 17.04
C PRO A 118 4.99 -19.36 17.36
N ASP A 119 6.12 -19.80 17.91
CA ASP A 119 7.27 -18.98 18.29
C ASP A 119 8.10 -18.49 17.09
N VAL A 120 8.03 -19.19 15.95
CA VAL A 120 8.66 -18.72 14.70
C VAL A 120 7.73 -17.82 13.87
N VAL A 121 6.43 -17.76 14.20
CA VAL A 121 5.46 -16.96 13.47
C VAL A 121 5.42 -15.52 14.00
N ARG A 122 5.49 -14.56 13.08
CA ARG A 122 5.32 -13.12 13.26
C ARG A 122 4.03 -12.66 12.59
N GLY A 123 3.49 -11.54 13.06
CA GLY A 123 2.19 -11.03 12.64
C GLY A 123 1.04 -11.77 13.34
N TYR A 124 0.15 -12.40 12.58
CA TYR A 124 -0.98 -13.17 13.13
C TYR A 124 -0.61 -14.65 13.34
N ARG A 125 -0.87 -15.21 14.52
CA ARG A 125 -0.56 -16.62 14.84
C ARG A 125 -1.63 -17.25 15.73
N THR A 126 -1.52 -18.55 15.95
CA THR A 126 -2.39 -19.30 16.87
C THR A 126 -1.55 -20.05 17.88
N LEU A 127 -1.96 -20.03 19.15
CA LEU A 127 -1.35 -20.84 20.22
C LEU A 127 -2.48 -21.58 20.95
N ASN A 128 -2.44 -22.92 20.97
CA ASN A 128 -3.48 -23.74 21.61
C ASN A 128 -4.93 -23.37 21.17
N GLY A 129 -5.11 -23.03 19.90
CA GLY A 129 -6.39 -22.59 19.34
C GLY A 129 -6.75 -21.12 19.58
N GLN A 130 -5.97 -20.38 20.39
CA GLN A 130 -6.19 -18.97 20.65
C GLN A 130 -5.51 -18.08 19.60
N PRO A 131 -6.21 -17.10 19.01
CA PRO A 131 -5.59 -16.14 18.10
C PRO A 131 -4.68 -15.19 18.88
N LEU A 132 -3.45 -15.07 18.43
CA LEU A 132 -2.46 -14.12 18.91
C LEU A 132 -1.99 -13.25 17.74
N ARG A 133 -1.49 -12.06 18.07
CA ARG A 133 -0.85 -11.18 17.11
C ARG A 133 0.30 -10.44 17.76
N ASP A 134 1.31 -10.10 16.97
CA ASP A 134 2.46 -9.33 17.46
C ASP A 134 2.05 -7.99 18.04
N ARG A 135 2.82 -7.54 19.04
CA ARG A 135 2.62 -6.26 19.72
C ARG A 135 2.49 -5.11 18.72
N TRP A 136 3.38 -5.05 17.74
CA TRP A 136 3.33 -4.06 16.66
C TRP A 136 1.99 -4.01 15.94
N MET A 137 1.44 -5.18 15.58
CA MET A 137 0.11 -5.25 14.95
C MET A 137 -0.98 -4.76 15.90
N ARG A 138 -0.96 -5.14 17.18
CA ARG A 138 -1.96 -4.68 18.17
C ARG A 138 -1.97 -3.16 18.31
N MET A 139 -0.80 -2.56 18.42
CA MET A 139 -0.64 -1.11 18.54
C MET A 139 -1.21 -0.42 17.30
N ALA A 140 -0.94 -0.98 16.11
CA ALA A 140 -1.41 -0.41 14.84
C ALA A 140 -2.92 -0.29 14.70
N PHE A 141 -3.69 -1.24 15.25
CA PHE A 141 -5.15 -1.17 15.22
C PHE A 141 -5.71 0.07 15.93
N ARG A 142 -4.98 0.66 16.87
CA ARG A 142 -5.42 1.86 17.60
C ARG A 142 -5.32 3.11 16.74
N TRP A 143 -4.17 3.36 16.10
CA TRP A 143 -4.06 4.52 15.20
C TRP A 143 -4.79 4.30 13.88
N VAL A 144 -5.03 3.05 13.45
CA VAL A 144 -5.90 2.77 12.28
C VAL A 144 -7.36 3.15 12.54
N ALA A 145 -7.81 3.27 13.80
CA ALA A 145 -9.09 3.91 14.11
C ALA A 145 -9.06 5.44 13.87
N HIS A 146 -7.87 6.04 13.82
CA HIS A 146 -7.60 7.46 13.60
C HIS A 146 -6.79 7.68 12.31
N ARG A 147 -7.24 7.09 11.20
CA ARG A 147 -6.55 7.04 9.90
C ARG A 147 -5.94 8.36 9.39
N ARG A 148 -6.55 9.50 9.72
CA ARG A 148 -6.02 10.83 9.37
C ARG A 148 -4.63 11.11 9.99
N LEU A 149 -4.37 10.49 11.14
CA LEU A 149 -3.11 10.55 11.87
C LEU A 149 -2.15 9.40 11.49
N SER A 150 -2.49 8.55 10.51
CA SER A 150 -1.68 7.38 10.15
C SER A 150 -0.20 7.75 10.02
N PRO A 151 0.67 7.24 10.91
CA PRO A 151 2.03 7.73 11.03
C PRO A 151 2.97 7.07 10.03
N VAL A 152 2.59 5.94 9.41
CA VAL A 152 3.43 5.12 8.55
C VAL A 152 2.68 4.60 7.33
N ASN A 153 3.41 4.45 6.22
CA ASN A 153 2.92 3.78 5.03
C ASN A 153 2.90 2.27 5.23
N LEU A 154 2.01 1.56 4.53
CA LEU A 154 1.83 0.11 4.66
C LEU A 154 3.12 -0.69 4.35
N VAL A 155 3.94 -0.18 3.44
CA VAL A 155 5.25 -0.77 3.11
C VAL A 155 6.19 -0.77 4.31
N ASP A 156 6.19 0.31 5.09
CA ASP A 156 6.99 0.45 6.31
C ASP A 156 6.39 -0.35 7.45
N PHE A 157 5.06 -0.36 7.53
CA PHE A 157 4.33 -1.14 8.54
C PHE A 157 4.70 -2.63 8.50
N TRP A 158 4.74 -3.25 7.31
CA TRP A 158 5.16 -4.65 7.21
C TRP A 158 6.67 -4.83 7.41
N ALA A 159 7.49 -3.87 6.97
CA ALA A 159 8.94 -3.93 7.18
C ALA A 159 9.31 -3.95 8.67
N ALA A 160 8.56 -3.23 9.51
CA ALA A 160 8.76 -3.19 10.96
C ALA A 160 8.55 -4.53 11.68
N LEU A 161 8.00 -5.56 11.01
CA LEU A 161 7.99 -6.92 11.54
C LEU A 161 9.38 -7.59 11.47
N SER A 162 10.24 -7.13 10.56
CA SER A 162 11.63 -7.54 10.53
C SER A 162 12.42 -6.83 11.63
N PRO A 163 13.31 -7.52 12.35
CA PRO A 163 14.16 -6.88 13.36
C PRO A 163 15.17 -5.90 12.76
N ARG A 164 15.48 -6.03 11.46
CA ARG A 164 16.50 -5.22 10.76
C ARG A 164 15.98 -4.80 9.38
N PRO A 165 14.99 -3.90 9.30
CA PRO A 165 14.47 -3.45 8.03
C PRO A 165 15.55 -2.69 7.24
N ILE A 166 15.63 -2.91 5.93
CA ILE A 166 16.51 -2.11 5.06
C ILE A 166 16.08 -0.63 5.08
N ALA A 167 17.03 0.25 4.76
CA ALA A 167 16.76 1.68 4.61
C ALA A 167 15.64 1.94 3.58
N PRO A 168 14.71 2.89 3.85
CA PRO A 168 13.59 3.21 2.95
C PRO A 168 14.01 3.51 1.51
N ALA A 169 15.14 4.21 1.34
CA ALA A 169 15.67 4.60 0.03
C ALA A 169 16.12 3.43 -0.85
N ARG A 170 16.24 2.22 -0.28
CA ARG A 170 16.63 1.00 -1.01
C ARG A 170 15.45 0.18 -1.53
N VAL A 171 14.21 0.62 -1.27
CA VAL A 171 13.00 -0.16 -1.62
C VAL A 171 12.64 0.02 -3.09
N ASN A 172 12.46 1.25 -3.53
CA ASN A 172 12.08 1.61 -4.90
C ASN A 172 13.08 2.64 -5.46
N PRO A 173 13.32 2.63 -6.78
CA PRO A 173 14.12 3.67 -7.42
C PRO A 173 13.43 5.03 -7.30
N ILE A 174 14.21 6.10 -7.46
CA ILE A 174 13.67 7.46 -7.59
C ILE A 174 12.80 7.51 -8.85
N ALA A 175 11.60 8.07 -8.73
CA ALA A 175 10.69 8.16 -9.86
C ALA A 175 11.14 9.25 -10.84
N LEU A 176 11.36 8.89 -12.10
CA LEU A 176 11.89 9.79 -13.14
C LEU A 176 11.12 9.64 -14.45
N ARG A 177 10.93 10.75 -15.15
CA ARG A 177 10.27 10.77 -16.45
C ARG A 177 11.09 10.00 -17.48
N GLY A 178 10.45 9.10 -18.23
CA GLY A 178 11.13 8.27 -19.22
C GLY A 178 10.83 8.56 -20.70
N GLY A 179 10.00 9.56 -21.01
CA GLY A 179 9.74 10.00 -22.39
C GLY A 179 8.70 9.17 -23.17
N ARG A 180 8.05 8.17 -22.56
CA ARG A 180 7.00 7.36 -23.22
C ARG A 180 5.57 7.90 -23.03
N GLY A 181 5.42 9.14 -22.57
CA GLY A 181 4.13 9.81 -22.46
C GLY A 181 3.35 9.50 -21.18
N ILE A 182 2.03 9.60 -21.26
CA ILE A 182 1.13 9.54 -20.11
C ILE A 182 0.43 8.18 -20.05
N GLY A 183 0.57 7.49 -18.92
CA GLY A 183 -0.30 6.37 -18.59
C GLY A 183 -1.55 6.83 -17.85
N VAL A 184 -2.68 6.17 -18.07
CA VAL A 184 -3.94 6.46 -17.38
C VAL A 184 -4.60 5.17 -16.91
N VAL A 185 -4.76 5.01 -15.60
CA VAL A 185 -5.56 3.92 -15.00
C VAL A 185 -6.99 4.40 -14.84
N LEU A 186 -7.94 3.71 -15.49
CA LEU A 186 -9.33 4.17 -15.57
C LEU A 186 -10.05 4.14 -14.23
N ALA A 187 -9.98 3.03 -13.51
CA ALA A 187 -10.57 2.91 -12.19
C ALA A 187 -9.80 1.93 -11.30
N GLY A 188 -10.10 2.00 -10.00
CA GLY A 188 -9.80 0.94 -9.05
C GLY A 188 -10.98 0.00 -8.88
N ARG A 189 -10.75 -1.10 -8.15
CA ARG A 189 -11.82 -2.04 -7.76
C ARG A 189 -12.96 -1.36 -6.98
N MET A 190 -12.66 -0.25 -6.32
CA MET A 190 -13.62 0.56 -5.58
C MET A 190 -13.99 1.81 -6.38
N SER A 191 -15.23 1.85 -6.86
CA SER A 191 -15.73 2.95 -7.71
C SER A 191 -15.56 4.32 -7.06
N ARG A 192 -15.77 4.44 -5.75
CA ARG A 192 -15.65 5.72 -5.00
C ARG A 192 -14.22 6.25 -4.86
N ARG A 193 -13.19 5.44 -5.12
CA ARG A 193 -11.79 5.88 -5.18
C ARG A 193 -11.39 6.40 -6.55
N SER A 194 -12.26 6.30 -7.56
CA SER A 194 -11.95 6.61 -8.94
C SER A 194 -12.64 7.91 -9.36
N LEU A 195 -11.98 8.70 -10.19
CA LEU A 195 -12.62 9.86 -10.79
C LEU A 195 -13.69 9.41 -11.79
N PRO A 196 -14.86 10.08 -11.86
CA PRO A 196 -15.82 9.86 -12.91
C PRO A 196 -15.24 10.30 -14.28
N PRO A 197 -15.82 9.82 -15.40
CA PRO A 197 -15.25 10.02 -16.73
C PRO A 197 -14.94 11.48 -17.07
N ASP A 198 -15.84 12.39 -16.72
CA ASP A 198 -15.71 13.84 -16.97
C ASP A 198 -14.53 14.45 -16.22
N ALA A 199 -14.36 14.12 -14.94
CA ALA A 199 -13.27 14.64 -14.12
C ALA A 199 -11.93 14.02 -14.52
N LEU A 200 -11.89 12.72 -14.82
CA LEU A 200 -10.67 12.06 -15.32
C LEU A 200 -10.21 12.65 -16.65
N ALA A 201 -11.15 12.86 -17.60
CA ALA A 201 -10.85 13.49 -18.88
C ALA A 201 -10.33 14.92 -18.71
N ALA A 202 -10.93 15.72 -17.81
CA ALA A 202 -10.48 17.07 -17.53
C ALA A 202 -9.05 17.10 -16.95
N CYS A 203 -8.75 16.23 -15.99
CA CYS A 203 -7.41 16.11 -15.40
C CYS A 203 -6.37 15.63 -16.43
N LEU A 204 -6.72 14.61 -17.23
CA LEU A 204 -5.87 14.12 -18.30
C LEU A 204 -5.58 15.21 -19.33
N ARG A 205 -6.59 15.97 -19.76
CA ARG A 205 -6.40 17.09 -20.70
C ARG A 205 -5.42 18.12 -20.13
N ALA A 206 -5.57 18.51 -18.88
CA ALA A 206 -4.66 19.46 -18.24
C ALA A 206 -3.21 18.96 -18.24
N VAL A 207 -2.97 17.70 -17.85
CA VAL A 207 -1.62 17.11 -17.85
C VAL A 207 -1.08 16.95 -19.27
N PHE A 208 -1.90 16.52 -20.22
CA PHE A 208 -1.55 16.38 -21.63
C PHE A 208 -1.08 17.72 -22.22
N GLU A 209 -1.82 18.80 -22.00
CA GLU A 209 -1.44 20.15 -22.44
C GLU A 209 -0.15 20.63 -21.77
N GLY A 210 -0.02 20.44 -20.45
CA GLY A 210 1.17 20.83 -19.70
C GLY A 210 2.44 20.08 -20.09
N LEU A 211 2.31 18.89 -20.67
CA LEU A 211 3.43 18.09 -21.18
C LEU A 211 3.66 18.25 -22.70
N GLY A 212 2.94 19.15 -23.37
CA GLY A 212 3.14 19.41 -24.81
C GLY A 212 2.51 18.35 -25.73
N GLY A 213 1.48 17.65 -25.26
CA GLY A 213 0.70 16.69 -26.04
C GLY A 213 1.37 15.34 -26.33
N PRO A 214 1.89 14.63 -25.32
CA PRO A 214 2.55 13.34 -25.51
C PRO A 214 1.56 12.20 -25.82
N ARG A 215 2.08 11.02 -26.17
CA ARG A 215 1.29 9.79 -26.32
C ARG A 215 0.51 9.50 -25.02
N VAL A 216 -0.72 9.01 -25.14
CA VAL A 216 -1.55 8.58 -24.00
C VAL A 216 -1.84 7.09 -24.10
N THR A 217 -1.62 6.36 -23.02
CA THR A 217 -1.88 4.92 -22.92
C THR A 217 -2.86 4.64 -21.79
N PHE A 218 -3.97 3.94 -22.10
CA PHE A 218 -5.00 3.61 -21.12
C PHE A 218 -4.86 2.17 -20.61
N PHE A 219 -4.94 2.03 -19.30
CA PHE A 219 -4.86 0.78 -18.55
C PHE A 219 -6.17 0.51 -17.82
N GLY A 220 -6.46 -0.78 -17.66
CA GLY A 220 -7.63 -1.25 -16.92
C GLY A 220 -7.91 -2.70 -17.24
N THR A 221 -8.92 -3.26 -16.58
CA THR A 221 -9.47 -4.58 -16.84
C THR A 221 -10.42 -4.55 -18.04
N ARG A 222 -10.72 -5.74 -18.58
CA ARG A 222 -11.67 -5.87 -19.70
C ARG A 222 -13.06 -5.28 -19.38
N ALA A 223 -13.47 -5.32 -18.12
CA ALA A 223 -14.76 -4.79 -17.66
C ALA A 223 -14.85 -3.26 -17.77
N GLU A 224 -13.72 -2.55 -17.87
CA GLU A 224 -13.65 -1.09 -17.90
C GLU A 224 -13.70 -0.50 -19.31
N ARG A 225 -13.84 -1.32 -20.36
CA ARG A 225 -14.00 -0.82 -21.74
C ARG A 225 -15.14 0.19 -21.93
N PRO A 226 -16.33 0.02 -21.31
CA PRO A 226 -17.36 1.05 -21.37
C PRO A 226 -16.96 2.36 -20.67
N LEU A 227 -16.14 2.28 -19.62
CA LEU A 227 -15.61 3.45 -18.92
C LEU A 227 -14.61 4.21 -19.81
N LEU A 228 -13.71 3.50 -20.50
CA LEU A 228 -12.81 4.11 -21.48
C LEU A 228 -13.56 4.95 -22.52
N ARG A 229 -14.64 4.39 -23.10
CA ARG A 229 -15.45 5.10 -24.11
C ARG A 229 -15.99 6.42 -23.56
N LYS A 230 -16.57 6.39 -22.37
CA LYS A 230 -17.09 7.61 -21.71
C LYS A 230 -16.00 8.65 -21.45
N VAL A 231 -14.78 8.22 -21.09
CA VAL A 231 -13.64 9.14 -20.92
C VAL A 231 -13.27 9.78 -22.25
N LEU A 232 -13.19 8.98 -23.32
CA LEU A 232 -12.87 9.46 -24.67
C LEU A 232 -13.91 10.46 -25.19
N ASP A 233 -15.20 10.26 -24.90
CA ASP A 233 -16.29 11.18 -25.27
C ASP A 233 -16.12 12.59 -24.68
N HIS A 234 -15.37 12.72 -23.57
CA HIS A 234 -15.06 14.00 -22.91
C HIS A 234 -13.70 14.59 -23.31
N LEU A 235 -12.90 13.88 -24.11
CA LEU A 235 -11.56 14.32 -24.51
C LEU A 235 -11.58 15.04 -25.87
N PRO A 236 -10.64 15.98 -26.10
CA PRO A 236 -10.49 16.60 -27.41
C PRO A 236 -10.06 15.56 -28.46
N ALA A 237 -10.39 15.84 -29.73
CA ALA A 237 -10.09 14.94 -30.85
C ALA A 237 -8.59 14.61 -30.98
N SER A 238 -7.70 15.50 -30.56
CA SER A 238 -6.25 15.29 -30.57
C SER A 238 -5.81 14.11 -29.69
N VAL A 239 -6.51 13.87 -28.57
CA VAL A 239 -6.25 12.74 -27.67
C VAL A 239 -7.13 11.55 -28.06
N ALA A 240 -8.43 11.79 -28.27
CA ALA A 240 -9.39 10.73 -28.58
C ALA A 240 -9.11 10.03 -29.92
N GLY A 241 -8.43 10.69 -30.85
CA GLY A 241 -8.02 10.13 -32.15
C GLY A 241 -6.66 9.44 -32.16
N ASN A 242 -5.85 9.55 -31.10
CA ASN A 242 -4.47 9.03 -31.08
C ASN A 242 -4.03 8.61 -29.67
N TYR A 243 -4.43 7.41 -29.25
CA TYR A 243 -4.10 6.82 -27.95
C TYR A 243 -3.82 5.32 -28.08
N ASP A 244 -3.18 4.74 -27.07
CA ASP A 244 -2.99 3.29 -26.93
C ASP A 244 -4.05 2.70 -25.99
N ASP A 245 -4.90 1.80 -26.52
CA ASP A 245 -5.85 1.02 -25.74
C ASP A 245 -5.21 -0.29 -25.25
N LEU A 246 -4.80 -0.33 -23.99
CA LEU A 246 -4.33 -1.56 -23.31
C LEU A 246 -5.36 -2.13 -22.34
N VAL A 247 -6.60 -1.62 -22.33
CA VAL A 247 -7.65 -2.00 -21.38
C VAL A 247 -8.07 -3.46 -21.59
N GLY A 248 -7.77 -4.32 -20.62
CA GLY A 248 -8.04 -5.76 -20.67
C GLY A 248 -7.23 -6.51 -21.73
N ARG A 249 -6.08 -5.94 -22.15
CA ARG A 249 -5.18 -6.49 -23.18
C ARG A 249 -3.78 -6.82 -22.66
N THR A 250 -3.53 -6.67 -21.37
CA THR A 250 -2.22 -6.92 -20.74
C THR A 250 -2.27 -8.10 -19.79
N GLY A 251 -1.27 -8.99 -19.87
CA GLY A 251 -0.83 -9.82 -18.74
C GLY A 251 -0.01 -9.02 -17.73
N TRP A 252 0.63 -9.70 -16.78
CA TRP A 252 1.46 -9.03 -15.77
C TRP A 252 2.76 -8.46 -16.34
N ALA A 253 3.46 -9.24 -17.17
CA ALA A 253 4.67 -8.78 -17.87
C ALA A 253 4.35 -7.61 -18.82
N ASP A 254 3.31 -7.73 -19.66
CA ASP A 254 2.90 -6.67 -20.59
C ASP A 254 2.55 -5.37 -19.86
N LEU A 255 1.90 -5.47 -18.69
CA LEU A 255 1.59 -4.31 -17.86
C LEU A 255 2.86 -3.63 -17.34
N ALA A 256 3.82 -4.41 -16.83
CA ALA A 256 5.09 -3.87 -16.37
C ALA A 256 5.84 -3.16 -17.51
N ASP A 257 5.96 -3.81 -18.67
CA ASP A 257 6.66 -3.28 -19.85
C ASP A 257 5.98 -2.02 -20.42
N ALA A 258 4.66 -1.95 -20.38
CA ALA A 258 3.91 -0.77 -20.80
C ALA A 258 4.00 0.40 -19.82
N LEU A 259 4.24 0.14 -18.52
CA LEU A 259 4.44 1.19 -17.52
C LEU A 259 5.86 1.77 -17.57
N VAL A 260 6.89 0.94 -17.80
CA VAL A 260 8.30 1.38 -17.78
C VAL A 260 8.52 2.54 -18.74
N GLY A 261 9.14 3.61 -18.24
CA GLY A 261 9.54 4.77 -19.05
C GLY A 261 8.42 5.77 -19.37
N LEU A 262 7.22 5.62 -18.80
CA LEU A 262 6.21 6.69 -18.87
C LEU A 262 6.74 7.98 -18.22
N ASP A 263 6.31 9.13 -18.72
CA ASP A 263 6.57 10.43 -18.10
C ASP A 263 5.77 10.62 -16.82
N THR A 264 4.56 10.05 -16.76
CA THR A 264 3.73 10.03 -15.57
C THR A 264 2.60 9.00 -15.73
N LEU A 265 2.17 8.41 -14.61
CA LEU A 265 0.94 7.62 -14.52
C LEU A 265 -0.13 8.42 -13.75
N LEU A 266 -1.28 8.66 -14.37
CA LEU A 266 -2.47 9.18 -13.72
C LEU A 266 -3.31 8.02 -13.20
N THR A 267 -3.57 7.96 -11.90
CA THR A 267 -4.19 6.76 -11.31
C THR A 267 -4.93 7.05 -10.01
N PRO A 268 -6.02 6.33 -9.71
CA PRO A 268 -6.50 6.19 -8.34
C PRO A 268 -5.57 5.28 -7.52
N ASP A 269 -5.82 5.16 -6.21
CA ASP A 269 -5.12 4.23 -5.31
C ASP A 269 -5.44 2.76 -5.68
N THR A 270 -4.52 2.12 -6.41
CA THR A 270 -4.66 0.77 -6.99
C THR A 270 -3.32 0.02 -7.04
N GLY A 271 -3.37 -1.30 -7.28
CA GLY A 271 -2.14 -2.08 -7.48
C GLY A 271 -1.25 -1.57 -8.62
N THR A 272 -1.84 -1.06 -9.71
CA THR A 272 -1.07 -0.52 -10.85
C THR A 272 -0.27 0.72 -10.45
N MET A 273 -0.79 1.55 -9.55
CA MET A 273 -0.06 2.67 -8.96
C MET A 273 1.21 2.20 -8.23
N HIS A 274 1.08 1.17 -7.41
CA HIS A 274 2.22 0.62 -6.67
C HIS A 274 3.24 -0.06 -7.59
N LEU A 275 2.78 -0.74 -8.64
CA LEU A 275 3.68 -1.31 -9.66
C LEU A 275 4.45 -0.20 -10.41
N ALA A 276 3.79 0.90 -10.76
CA ALA A 276 4.48 2.04 -11.36
C ALA A 276 5.53 2.65 -10.42
N ALA A 277 5.22 2.78 -9.12
CA ALA A 277 6.19 3.21 -8.12
C ALA A 277 7.37 2.23 -7.99
N HIS A 278 7.10 0.93 -8.03
CA HIS A 278 8.13 -0.12 -8.05
C HIS A 278 9.10 0.03 -9.23
N LEU A 279 8.57 0.44 -10.40
CA LEU A 279 9.32 0.61 -11.65
C LEU A 279 10.00 1.98 -11.80
N GLY A 280 9.88 2.88 -10.82
CA GLY A 280 10.44 4.23 -10.92
C GLY A 280 9.69 5.16 -11.86
N VAL A 281 8.41 4.88 -12.11
CA VAL A 281 7.54 5.72 -12.94
C VAL A 281 6.90 6.80 -12.06
N PRO A 282 6.98 8.09 -12.44
CA PRO A 282 6.30 9.16 -11.71
C PRO A 282 4.80 8.90 -11.64
N VAL A 283 4.21 9.06 -10.46
CA VAL A 283 2.79 8.84 -10.23
C VAL A 283 2.14 10.18 -9.91
N GLN A 284 0.97 10.43 -10.49
CA GLN A 284 0.02 11.45 -10.07
C GLN A 284 -1.23 10.74 -9.56
N GLY A 285 -1.28 10.56 -8.24
CA GLY A 285 -2.36 9.84 -7.56
C GLY A 285 -3.54 10.76 -7.24
N PHE A 286 -4.75 10.38 -7.63
CA PHE A 286 -5.97 11.06 -7.22
C PHE A 286 -6.56 10.37 -6.00
N PHE A 287 -6.45 10.99 -4.82
CA PHE A 287 -6.78 10.39 -3.54
C PHE A 287 -8.06 10.99 -2.96
N LEU A 288 -9.07 10.15 -2.80
CA LEU A 288 -10.41 10.50 -2.32
C LEU A 288 -11.10 9.28 -1.71
N SER A 289 -12.25 9.51 -1.08
CA SER A 289 -13.01 8.48 -0.38
C SER A 289 -12.15 7.81 0.70
N SER A 290 -11.85 6.52 0.56
CA SER A 290 -11.06 5.77 1.53
C SER A 290 -9.56 5.83 1.28
N ALA A 291 -9.09 6.39 0.16
CA ALA A 291 -7.67 6.49 -0.14
C ALA A 291 -7.01 7.59 0.71
N TRP A 292 -5.89 7.27 1.35
CA TRP A 292 -5.13 8.19 2.19
C TRP A 292 -3.63 8.03 1.92
N CYS A 293 -2.96 9.11 1.48
CA CYS A 293 -1.58 9.03 0.99
C CYS A 293 -0.58 8.53 2.04
N HIS A 294 -0.81 8.86 3.31
CA HIS A 294 0.06 8.44 4.41
C HIS A 294 -0.03 6.93 4.68
N GLU A 295 -1.09 6.25 4.23
CA GLU A 295 -1.27 4.81 4.41
C GLU A 295 -0.84 4.02 3.17
N THR A 296 -1.35 4.41 2.00
CA THR A 296 -1.25 3.63 0.75
C THR A 296 -0.70 4.45 -0.42
N GLY A 297 -0.11 5.62 -0.15
CA GLY A 297 0.53 6.40 -1.20
C GLY A 297 1.67 5.64 -1.90
N PRO A 298 2.01 5.99 -3.16
CA PRO A 298 3.11 5.37 -3.89
C PRO A 298 4.43 5.56 -3.13
N TYR A 299 5.19 4.48 -2.99
CA TYR A 299 6.35 4.42 -2.10
C TYR A 299 7.63 4.82 -2.82
N GLY A 300 8.39 5.73 -2.23
CA GLY A 300 9.64 6.27 -2.79
C GLY A 300 9.50 7.73 -3.20
N PRO A 301 10.61 8.41 -3.49
CA PRO A 301 10.59 9.83 -3.86
C PRO A 301 10.17 10.04 -5.33
N GLY A 302 9.59 11.22 -5.62
CA GLY A 302 9.28 11.65 -6.99
C GLY A 302 7.83 11.40 -7.44
N HIS A 303 6.95 11.01 -6.53
CA HIS A 303 5.52 10.88 -6.79
C HIS A 303 4.75 12.10 -6.29
N ARG A 304 3.57 12.34 -6.86
CA ARG A 304 2.64 13.38 -6.47
C ARG A 304 1.30 12.78 -6.13
N VAL A 305 0.69 13.25 -5.05
CA VAL A 305 -0.67 12.90 -4.68
C VAL A 305 -1.51 14.16 -4.53
N TRP A 306 -2.68 14.11 -5.13
CA TRP A 306 -3.73 15.13 -5.07
C TRP A 306 -4.81 14.58 -4.14
N GLN A 307 -4.78 15.00 -2.87
CA GLN A 307 -5.63 14.44 -1.81
C GLN A 307 -6.80 15.38 -1.53
N ALA A 308 -8.03 14.91 -1.76
CA ALA A 308 -9.21 15.65 -1.35
C ALA A 308 -9.23 15.84 0.18
N THR A 309 -9.69 17.01 0.61
CA THR A 309 -9.86 17.36 2.02
C THR A 309 -11.33 17.56 2.34
N LEU A 310 -11.87 16.71 3.20
CA LEU A 310 -13.18 16.85 3.86
C LEU A 310 -13.10 16.16 5.21
N ASP A 311 -13.93 16.55 6.17
CA ASP A 311 -13.88 15.99 7.54
C ASP A 311 -14.15 14.49 7.60
N CYS A 312 -14.96 13.96 6.68
CA CYS A 312 -15.28 12.53 6.62
C CYS A 312 -14.14 11.65 6.06
N LEU A 313 -13.03 12.23 5.59
CA LEU A 313 -11.93 11.50 4.97
C LEU A 313 -10.84 11.10 6.00
N PRO A 314 -10.16 9.98 5.77
CA PRO A 314 -10.50 8.94 4.81
C PRO A 314 -11.70 8.10 5.31
N CYS A 315 -12.71 7.91 4.47
CA CYS A 315 -13.96 7.27 4.89
C CYS A 315 -13.88 5.73 4.89
N LEU A 316 -14.84 5.06 5.55
CA LEU A 316 -14.96 3.60 5.54
C LEU A 316 -15.61 3.10 4.24
N GLU A 317 -14.96 2.12 3.60
CA GLU A 317 -15.41 1.58 2.31
C GLU A 317 -16.76 0.88 2.37
N ALA A 318 -17.00 0.17 3.47
CA ALA A 318 -18.21 -0.62 3.68
C ALA A 318 -19.46 0.24 3.89
N ARG A 319 -19.31 1.54 4.20
CA ARG A 319 -20.43 2.46 4.46
C ARG A 319 -20.74 3.30 3.22
N PRO A 320 -22.01 3.43 2.78
CA PRO A 320 -22.40 4.38 1.74
C PRO A 320 -21.95 5.81 2.06
N CYS A 321 -21.77 6.65 1.04
CA CYS A 321 -21.34 8.04 1.26
C CYS A 321 -22.53 8.90 1.72
N PRO A 322 -22.49 9.51 2.92
CA PRO A 322 -23.61 10.30 3.43
C PRO A 322 -23.80 11.64 2.70
N ILE A 323 -22.76 12.10 1.99
CA ILE A 323 -22.71 13.43 1.35
C ILE A 323 -22.49 13.34 -0.16
N GLY A 324 -22.87 12.21 -0.80
CA GLY A 324 -22.89 12.11 -2.26
C GLY A 324 -21.54 12.33 -2.95
N VAL A 325 -20.44 11.82 -2.37
CA VAL A 325 -19.06 11.89 -2.92
C VAL A 325 -18.55 13.31 -3.25
N GLN A 326 -18.99 14.33 -2.50
CA GLN A 326 -18.50 15.72 -2.59
C GLN A 326 -16.97 15.88 -2.63
N CYS A 327 -16.21 14.92 -2.11
CA CYS A 327 -14.74 14.88 -2.25
C CYS A 327 -14.25 14.91 -3.71
N LEU A 328 -15.12 14.62 -4.69
CA LEU A 328 -14.82 14.71 -6.12
C LEU A 328 -14.72 16.15 -6.62
N ASP A 329 -15.38 17.10 -5.96
CA ASP A 329 -15.54 18.47 -6.48
C ASP A 329 -14.20 19.20 -6.59
N ALA A 330 -13.26 18.90 -5.69
CA ALA A 330 -11.91 19.44 -5.72
C ALA A 330 -11.18 19.14 -7.05
N PHE A 331 -11.40 17.96 -7.63
CA PHE A 331 -10.78 17.52 -8.89
C PHE A 331 -11.42 18.15 -10.13
N ARG A 332 -12.58 18.80 -9.98
CA ARG A 332 -13.23 19.58 -11.05
C ARG A 332 -12.90 21.07 -10.98
N SER A 333 -12.25 21.53 -9.91
CA SER A 333 -11.97 22.95 -9.72
C SER A 333 -11.06 23.48 -10.83
N ARG A 334 -11.36 24.70 -11.28
CA ARG A 334 -10.59 25.37 -12.34
C ARG A 334 -9.14 25.59 -11.88
N GLU A 335 -8.95 25.96 -10.61
CA GLU A 335 -7.66 26.15 -9.97
C GLU A 335 -6.82 24.88 -10.04
N PHE A 336 -7.39 23.71 -9.73
CA PHE A 336 -6.67 22.44 -9.83
C PHE A 336 -6.29 22.09 -11.26
N LEU A 337 -7.23 22.21 -12.21
CA LEU A 337 -6.94 21.92 -13.62
C LEU A 337 -5.86 22.87 -14.19
N SER A 338 -5.89 24.14 -13.81
CA SER A 338 -4.85 25.11 -14.18
C SER A 338 -3.49 24.72 -13.59
N PHE A 339 -3.46 24.34 -12.31
CA PHE A 339 -2.25 23.85 -11.64
C PHE A 339 -1.67 22.61 -12.33
N LEU A 340 -2.51 21.60 -12.63
CA LEU A 340 -2.09 20.38 -13.33
C LEU A 340 -1.49 20.65 -14.71
N SER A 341 -1.96 21.70 -15.40
CA SER A 341 -1.41 22.14 -16.70
C SER A 341 -0.05 22.83 -16.60
N GLY A 342 0.51 22.98 -15.39
CA GLY A 342 1.74 23.73 -15.14
C GLY A 342 1.55 25.25 -15.16
N ARG A 343 0.29 25.72 -15.05
CA ARG A 343 -0.07 27.15 -15.02
C ARG A 343 -0.81 27.45 -13.72
N PRO A 344 -0.13 27.41 -12.56
CA PRO A 344 -0.77 27.75 -11.29
C PRO A 344 -1.31 29.19 -11.35
N GLY A 345 -2.54 29.38 -10.90
CA GLY A 345 -3.09 30.72 -10.68
C GLY A 345 -2.68 31.28 -9.33
N ASP A 346 -3.22 32.45 -8.97
CA ASP A 346 -2.90 33.13 -7.71
C ASP A 346 -3.46 32.45 -6.45
N ARG A 347 -4.41 31.52 -6.64
CA ARG A 347 -5.09 30.81 -5.54
C ARG A 347 -4.79 29.33 -5.58
N ASN A 348 -4.58 28.76 -4.41
CA ASN A 348 -4.45 27.32 -4.25
C ASN A 348 -5.77 26.61 -4.62
N PRO A 349 -5.71 25.40 -5.20
CA PRO A 349 -6.88 24.57 -5.44
C PRO A 349 -7.70 24.34 -4.16
N PRO A 350 -9.01 24.65 -4.14
CA PRO A 350 -9.84 24.49 -2.95
C PRO A 350 -10.13 23.01 -2.65
N GLY A 351 -10.25 22.67 -1.37
CA GLY A 351 -10.68 21.34 -0.93
C GLY A 351 -9.66 20.23 -1.22
N MET A 352 -8.37 20.55 -1.33
CA MET A 352 -7.32 19.61 -1.70
C MET A 352 -5.97 19.96 -1.08
N LEU A 353 -5.16 18.93 -0.80
CA LEU A 353 -3.72 19.02 -0.58
C LEU A 353 -2.97 18.55 -1.83
N GLY A 354 -1.99 19.33 -2.25
CA GLY A 354 -0.98 18.88 -3.20
C GLY A 354 0.24 18.38 -2.44
N MET A 355 0.61 17.12 -2.64
CA MET A 355 1.69 16.50 -1.87
C MET A 355 2.72 15.83 -2.78
N VAL A 356 3.98 15.88 -2.36
CA VAL A 356 5.10 15.20 -3.03
C VAL A 356 5.69 14.17 -2.07
N SER A 357 5.91 12.95 -2.56
CA SER A 357 6.49 11.88 -1.74
C SER A 357 7.97 12.13 -1.46
N THR A 358 8.37 11.82 -0.23
CA THR A 358 9.76 11.83 0.23
C THR A 358 9.99 10.68 1.22
N LEU A 359 11.19 10.58 1.76
CA LEU A 359 11.57 9.58 2.74
C LEU A 359 12.21 10.25 3.96
N ASP A 360 12.04 9.63 5.13
CA ASP A 360 12.83 9.84 6.34
C ASP A 360 13.33 8.49 6.87
N ASP A 361 13.89 8.45 8.08
CA ASP A 361 14.42 7.20 8.67
C ASP A 361 13.33 6.17 8.99
N VAL A 362 12.11 6.62 9.30
CA VAL A 362 10.96 5.73 9.55
C VAL A 362 10.51 5.09 8.24
N GLY A 363 10.46 5.85 7.15
CA GLY A 363 9.91 5.37 5.90
C GLY A 363 9.42 6.44 4.94
N SER A 364 8.38 6.11 4.17
CA SER A 364 7.73 7.06 3.26
C SER A 364 6.96 8.13 4.02
N THR A 365 7.07 9.36 3.55
CA THR A 365 6.37 10.55 4.08
C THR A 365 6.11 11.55 2.96
N TRP A 366 5.50 12.69 3.27
CA TRP A 366 4.96 13.63 2.28
C TRP A 366 5.30 15.07 2.63
N LEU A 367 5.69 15.85 1.60
CA LEU A 367 5.81 17.30 1.67
C LEU A 367 4.56 17.94 1.06
N THR A 368 3.88 18.79 1.82
CA THR A 368 2.74 19.57 1.33
C THR A 368 3.23 20.74 0.50
N VAL A 369 2.88 20.73 -0.79
CA VAL A 369 3.20 21.80 -1.75
C VAL A 369 2.18 22.93 -1.66
N PHE A 370 0.90 22.59 -1.48
CA PHE A 370 -0.17 23.55 -1.27
C PHE A 370 -1.32 22.93 -0.46
N GLY A 371 -2.17 23.80 0.07
CA GLY A 371 -3.25 23.42 0.97
C GLY A 371 -2.78 23.28 2.41
N GLU A 372 -3.73 23.23 3.35
CA GLU A 372 -3.44 23.14 4.78
C GLU A 372 -3.85 21.77 5.33
N ASP A 373 -2.89 21.03 5.86
CA ASP A 373 -3.14 19.77 6.55
C ASP A 373 -3.20 20.01 8.06
N ALA A 374 -4.42 20.24 8.56
CA ALA A 374 -4.68 20.47 9.99
C ALA A 374 -4.22 19.31 10.90
N SER A 375 -3.97 18.11 10.35
CA SER A 375 -3.51 16.94 11.11
C SER A 375 -2.00 16.73 11.06
N ALA A 376 -1.26 17.53 10.29
CA ALA A 376 0.18 17.38 10.13
C ALA A 376 0.96 17.46 11.46
N PRO A 377 0.73 18.43 12.36
CA PRO A 377 1.49 18.52 13.61
C PRO A 377 1.37 17.26 14.46
N ARG A 378 0.13 16.82 14.73
CA ARG A 378 -0.13 15.61 15.53
C ARG A 378 0.36 14.33 14.86
N ARG A 379 0.34 14.27 13.52
CA ARG A 379 0.87 13.11 12.79
C ARG A 379 2.40 13.05 12.82
N VAL A 380 3.09 14.19 12.82
CA VAL A 380 4.56 14.25 13.01
C VAL A 380 4.92 13.75 14.41
N GLU A 381 4.22 14.19 15.44
CA GLU A 381 4.43 13.69 16.82
C GLU A 381 4.18 12.18 16.95
N LEU A 382 3.06 11.67 16.39
CA LEU A 382 2.80 10.23 16.41
C LEU A 382 3.83 9.44 15.61
N ARG A 383 4.36 9.99 14.52
CA ARG A 383 5.44 9.36 13.74
C ARG A 383 6.77 9.36 14.50
N ALA A 384 7.06 10.40 15.28
CA ALA A 384 8.23 10.42 16.16
C ALA A 384 8.15 9.32 17.22
N LEU A 385 6.98 9.15 17.85
CA LEU A 385 6.70 8.05 18.77
C LEU A 385 6.91 6.67 18.14
N VAL A 386 6.48 6.49 16.89
CA VAL A 386 6.73 5.25 16.14
C VAL A 386 8.23 5.06 15.89
N GLY A 387 8.96 6.11 15.52
CA GLY A 387 10.41 6.01 15.32
C GLY A 387 11.18 5.66 16.58
N GLU A 388 10.74 6.18 17.74
CA GLU A 388 11.26 5.79 19.06
C GLU A 388 10.98 4.31 19.35
N TYR A 389 9.75 3.85 19.12
CA TYR A 389 9.39 2.43 19.29
C TYR A 389 10.24 1.50 18.41
N LEU A 390 10.55 1.93 17.18
CA LEU A 390 11.38 1.19 16.24
C LEU A 390 12.89 1.31 16.56
N GLY A 391 13.28 2.07 17.58
CA GLY A 391 14.67 2.28 17.99
C GLY A 391 15.50 3.09 17.00
N LEU A 392 14.85 3.92 16.16
CA LEU A 392 15.52 4.71 15.13
C LEU A 392 16.15 5.98 15.70
N PHE A 393 15.51 6.57 16.71
CA PHE A 393 15.99 7.74 17.43
C PHE A 393 15.41 7.75 18.85
N THR A 394 15.99 8.58 19.71
CA THR A 394 15.44 8.82 21.06
C THR A 394 14.39 9.91 20.97
N GLY A 395 13.23 9.69 21.60
CA GLY A 395 12.15 10.68 21.62
C GLY A 395 12.51 11.90 22.45
N GLU A 396 11.95 13.05 22.09
CA GLU A 396 11.88 14.23 22.96
C GLU A 396 10.61 14.18 23.83
N GLU A 397 10.46 15.11 24.77
CA GLU A 397 9.26 15.19 25.61
C GLU A 397 8.00 15.41 24.75
N LEU A 398 6.96 14.59 24.98
CA LEU A 398 5.73 14.65 24.20
C LEU A 398 4.91 15.89 24.54
N ALA A 399 4.51 16.64 23.51
CA ALA A 399 3.59 17.75 23.68
C ALA A 399 2.14 17.28 23.89
N ASP A 400 1.70 16.24 23.17
CA ASP A 400 0.36 15.64 23.29
C ASP A 400 0.42 14.22 23.87
N HIS A 401 0.18 14.08 25.17
CA HIS A 401 0.13 12.78 25.84
C HIS A 401 -1.02 11.87 25.39
N ASP A 402 -2.08 12.40 24.76
CA ASP A 402 -3.15 11.55 24.23
C ASP A 402 -2.70 10.76 23.00
N LEU A 403 -1.71 11.26 22.24
CA LEU A 403 -1.09 10.50 21.15
C LEU A 403 -0.36 9.26 21.66
N ALA A 404 0.21 9.31 22.85
CA ALA A 404 0.85 8.14 23.45
C ALA A 404 -0.15 6.99 23.64
N ARG A 405 -1.44 7.28 23.91
CA ARG A 405 -2.49 6.27 24.05
C ARG A 405 -2.85 5.58 22.73
N LEU A 406 -2.59 6.24 21.59
CA LEU A 406 -2.72 5.63 20.26
C LEU A 406 -1.62 4.62 19.97
N LEU A 407 -0.51 4.67 20.72
CA LEU A 407 0.62 3.77 20.52
C LEU A 407 0.77 2.76 21.66
N TYR A 408 0.70 3.21 22.91
CA TYR A 408 1.00 2.44 24.12
C TYR A 408 -0.24 2.25 24.99
N HIS A 409 -0.51 0.99 25.33
CA HIS A 409 -1.39 0.62 26.43
C HIS A 409 -0.61 -0.21 27.45
N GLU A 410 -1.04 -0.18 28.71
CA GLU A 410 -0.47 -1.00 29.79
C GLU A 410 -0.41 -2.50 29.40
N ALA A 411 -1.45 -3.01 28.74
CA ALA A 411 -1.51 -4.39 28.27
C ALA A 411 -0.46 -4.79 27.21
N ASP A 412 0.26 -3.83 26.63
CA ASP A 412 1.39 -4.14 25.75
C ASP A 412 2.70 -4.43 26.47
N TRP A 413 2.77 -4.08 27.76
CA TRP A 413 3.94 -4.28 28.61
C TRP A 413 3.75 -5.44 29.60
N MET A 414 2.52 -5.94 29.72
CA MET A 414 2.24 -7.16 30.47
C MET A 414 2.74 -8.38 29.70
N LEU A 415 3.52 -9.23 30.37
CA LEU A 415 3.89 -10.55 29.85
C LEU A 415 2.60 -11.34 29.56
N PRO A 416 2.52 -12.08 28.43
CA PRO A 416 1.42 -13.01 28.23
C PRO A 416 1.39 -13.98 29.42
N GLY A 417 0.21 -14.20 30.01
CA GLY A 417 0.05 -15.11 31.15
C GLY A 417 0.52 -16.54 30.80
N PRO A 418 0.73 -17.40 31.81
CA PRO A 418 1.35 -18.73 31.65
C PRO A 418 0.63 -19.69 30.67
N GLU A 419 -0.61 -19.40 30.29
CA GLU A 419 -1.41 -20.19 29.32
C GLU A 419 -1.62 -19.51 27.96
N GLY A 420 -0.93 -18.39 27.69
CA GLY A 420 -1.18 -17.60 26.49
C GLY A 420 -2.54 -16.90 26.50
N ALA A 421 -3.12 -16.68 27.69
CA ALA A 421 -4.37 -15.94 27.88
C ALA A 421 -4.24 -14.56 27.21
N ALA A 422 -4.88 -14.44 26.06
CA ALA A 422 -4.96 -13.19 25.33
C ALA A 422 -5.78 -12.22 26.19
N PHE A 423 -5.21 -11.03 26.47
CA PHE A 423 -6.05 -9.89 26.81
C PHE A 423 -7.14 -9.79 25.73
N ALA A 424 -8.40 -9.77 26.17
CA ALA A 424 -9.58 -9.84 25.33
C ALA A 424 -9.43 -9.00 24.06
N ALA A 425 -9.91 -9.54 22.94
CA ALA A 425 -9.90 -8.88 21.65
C ALA A 425 -10.44 -7.45 21.79
N PHE A 426 -9.54 -6.46 21.80
CA PHE A 426 -9.92 -5.08 21.60
C PHE A 426 -10.54 -4.99 20.20
N ASP A 427 -11.85 -4.81 20.16
CA ASP A 427 -12.59 -4.43 18.96
C ASP A 427 -12.68 -2.90 18.94
N PRO A 428 -11.87 -2.21 18.11
CA PRO A 428 -11.88 -0.75 18.02
C PRO A 428 -13.21 -0.19 17.50
N PHE A 429 -14.15 -1.03 17.06
CA PHE A 429 -15.45 -0.63 16.53
C PHE A 429 -16.63 -1.01 17.45
N ALA A 430 -16.38 -1.66 18.60
CA ALA A 430 -17.43 -2.08 19.51
C ALA A 430 -18.14 -0.90 20.22
N ASP A 431 -17.47 0.25 20.36
CA ASP A 431 -17.99 1.43 21.06
C ASP A 431 -18.63 2.50 20.15
N GLU A 432 -18.81 2.26 18.84
CA GLU A 432 -19.66 3.17 18.04
C GLU A 432 -21.13 2.92 18.42
N PRO A 433 -21.87 3.91 18.96
CA PRO A 433 -23.27 3.71 19.33
C PRO A 433 -24.05 3.34 18.07
N VAL A 434 -24.60 2.12 18.07
CA VAL A 434 -25.66 1.72 17.15
C VAL A 434 -26.81 2.69 17.37
N ARG A 435 -26.90 3.76 16.56
CA ARG A 435 -28.10 4.58 16.47
C ARG A 435 -29.20 3.68 15.92
N ARG A 436 -30.01 3.13 16.83
CA ARG A 436 -31.27 2.48 16.53
C ARG A 436 -32.23 3.54 15.97
N GLY A 437 -32.90 3.20 14.86
CA GLY A 437 -34.13 3.84 14.39
C GLY A 437 -33.90 5.06 13.52
#